data_AF-A0A955WRW8-F1
#
_entry.id   AF-A0A955WRW8-F1
#
_cell.length_a   1.000
_cell.length_b   1.000
_cell.length_c   1.000
_cell.angle_alpha   90.00
_cell.angle_beta   90.00
_cell.angle_gamma   90.00
#
_symmetry.space_group_name_H-M   'P 1'
#
loop_
_entity.id
_entity.type
_entity.pdbx_description
1 polymer ?
#
loop_
_entity_poly.entity_id
_entity_poly.type
_entity_poly.pdbx_seq_one_letter_code
_entity_poly.pdbx_strand_id
1 'polypeptide(L)'
;MRIRTLLGTALFATAGLIACKGGESDYKPPAAKCETDKDCAKGFICEASACVKGERSAEELAKRKKAELEARQKEREAKTQTKPGEGRLYVRLCPGFQNTPESLGTIVAKNVKTGKEYVKHLALEVQEGGWETEFTFWSVPLGEYTVTAKYGIQVGGKPDISQLKCHEKVDKKICADGMTLTKTVIDPAQEPEREKEKDGTFKRRDCDFSAE
;
A
#
# COMPACT_ATOMS: atom_id res chain seq x y z
N MET A 1 -50.67 31.17 44.96
CA MET A 1 -51.31 32.46 44.56
C MET A 1 -50.67 32.96 43.26
N ARG A 2 -51.30 33.92 42.55
CA ARG A 2 -50.81 34.49 41.28
C ARG A 2 -50.32 35.94 41.47
N ILE A 3 -49.10 36.25 41.00
CA ILE A 3 -48.48 37.59 40.79
C ILE A 3 -47.48 37.40 39.61
N ARG A 4 -47.33 38.22 38.55
CA ARG A 4 -48.09 39.36 37.98
C ARG A 4 -48.24 40.64 38.82
N THR A 5 -47.81 41.83 38.39
CA THR A 5 -47.08 42.33 37.18
C THR A 5 -46.58 43.78 37.47
N LEU A 6 -45.98 44.64 36.61
CA LEU A 6 -45.76 44.74 35.15
C LEU A 6 -44.59 45.73 34.85
N LEU A 7 -43.79 45.49 33.80
CA LEU A 7 -43.03 46.47 33.00
C LEU A 7 -41.81 47.22 33.62
N GLY A 8 -40.84 47.62 32.79
CA GLY A 8 -39.63 48.39 33.19
C GLY A 8 -38.61 48.59 32.06
N THR A 9 -38.80 49.61 31.24
CA THR A 9 -38.10 49.96 29.98
C THR A 9 -36.55 49.93 29.95
N ALA A 10 -36.03 49.18 28.98
CA ALA A 10 -35.02 49.54 27.96
C ALA A 10 -33.83 50.50 28.26
N LEU A 11 -32.63 50.03 27.89
CA LEU A 11 -31.53 50.85 27.36
C LEU A 11 -30.79 50.06 26.25
N PHE A 12 -30.22 50.76 25.26
CA PHE A 12 -29.70 50.15 24.02
C PHE A 12 -28.18 49.93 24.03
N ALA A 13 -27.77 48.85 23.35
CA ALA A 13 -26.51 48.65 22.63
C ALA A 13 -25.15 48.99 23.28
N THR A 14 -24.27 47.99 23.35
CA THR A 14 -23.00 47.99 22.58
C THR A 14 -22.46 46.56 22.43
N ALA A 15 -21.50 46.36 21.52
CA ALA A 15 -21.06 45.03 21.11
C ALA A 15 -20.07 44.36 22.10
N GLY A 16 -20.37 43.14 22.53
CA GLY A 16 -19.42 42.21 23.13
C GLY A 16 -19.10 41.09 22.14
N LEU A 17 -17.86 41.03 21.65
CA LEU A 17 -17.44 40.04 20.65
C LEU A 17 -17.43 38.62 21.22
N ILE A 18 -17.86 37.65 20.41
CA ILE A 18 -17.71 36.22 20.68
C ILE A 18 -16.22 35.89 20.65
N ALA A 19 -15.62 35.69 21.82
CA ALA A 19 -14.24 35.23 21.96
C ALA A 19 -14.16 33.74 21.61
N CYS A 20 -14.09 33.42 20.30
CA CYS A 20 -13.83 32.06 19.83
C CYS A 20 -12.50 31.55 20.40
N LYS A 21 -12.53 30.37 21.05
CA LYS A 21 -11.31 29.60 21.33
C LYS A 21 -10.67 29.23 19.98
N GLY A 22 -9.54 29.85 19.65
CA GLY A 22 -8.84 29.60 18.39
C GLY A 22 -7.33 29.60 18.59
N GLY A 23 -6.69 28.48 18.23
CA GLY A 23 -5.25 28.36 18.06
C GLY A 23 -4.41 28.49 19.34
N GLU A 24 -3.99 27.35 19.88
CA GLU A 24 -2.75 27.33 20.65
C GLU A 24 -1.62 27.78 19.71
N SER A 25 -0.85 28.80 20.10
CA SER A 25 0.08 29.46 19.19
C SER A 25 1.38 28.66 19.08
N ASP A 26 1.42 27.72 18.14
CA ASP A 26 2.62 27.02 17.68
C ASP A 26 3.57 27.97 16.91
N TYR A 27 3.89 29.13 17.51
CA TYR A 27 4.99 29.98 17.10
C TYR A 27 6.30 29.31 17.50
N LYS A 28 6.72 28.31 16.70
CA LYS A 28 8.12 27.95 16.67
C LYS A 28 8.90 29.18 16.17
N PRO A 29 9.91 29.66 16.92
CA PRO A 29 10.82 30.67 16.38
C PRO A 29 11.46 30.12 15.08
N PRO A 30 11.84 30.98 14.12
CA PRO A 30 12.39 30.54 12.86
C PRO A 30 13.58 29.62 13.11
N ALA A 31 13.49 28.37 12.63
CA ALA A 31 14.60 27.44 12.70
C ALA A 31 15.79 28.06 11.97
N ALA A 32 16.82 28.45 12.72
CA ALA A 32 17.96 29.21 12.20
C ALA A 32 18.83 28.41 11.21
N LYS A 33 18.51 27.12 11.02
CA LYS A 33 18.98 26.27 9.93
C LYS A 33 17.82 25.42 9.41
N CYS A 34 17.73 25.30 8.09
CA CYS A 34 16.90 24.35 7.37
C CYS A 34 17.74 23.62 6.30
N GLU A 35 17.28 22.44 5.87
CA GLU A 35 17.85 21.67 4.77
C GLU A 35 16.86 21.53 3.60
N THR A 36 15.56 21.58 3.91
CA THR A 36 14.46 21.48 2.94
C THR A 36 13.32 22.44 3.27
N ASP A 37 12.45 22.73 2.30
CA ASP A 37 11.25 23.55 2.53
C ASP A 37 10.25 22.90 3.51
N LYS A 38 10.41 21.62 3.89
CA LYS A 38 9.58 20.95 4.91
C LYS A 38 9.94 21.35 6.34
N ASP A 39 11.14 21.89 6.55
CA ASP A 39 11.63 22.30 7.86
C ASP A 39 11.12 23.70 8.24
N CYS A 40 10.58 24.41 7.25
CA CYS A 40 10.05 25.77 7.37
C CYS A 40 8.54 25.78 7.61
N ALA A 41 8.05 26.85 8.25
CA ALA A 41 6.62 27.08 8.43
C ALA A 41 5.90 27.31 7.07
N LYS A 42 4.60 27.00 7.01
CA LYS A 42 3.79 27.17 5.79
C LYS A 42 3.86 28.63 5.28
N GLY A 43 4.24 28.81 4.01
CA GLY A 43 4.47 30.13 3.40
C GLY A 43 5.92 30.63 3.47
N PHE A 44 6.84 29.77 3.92
CA PHE A 44 8.29 29.98 3.88
C PHE A 44 8.96 28.83 3.11
N ILE A 45 10.09 29.12 2.48
CA ILE A 45 10.95 28.16 1.76
C ILE A 45 12.36 28.20 2.34
N CYS A 46 13.12 27.12 2.16
CA CYS A 46 14.50 27.04 2.64
C CYS A 46 15.48 27.57 1.58
N GLU A 47 16.17 28.67 1.87
CA GLU A 47 17.14 29.28 0.97
C GLU A 47 18.40 29.66 1.75
N ALA A 48 19.58 29.26 1.24
CA ALA A 48 20.86 29.38 1.95
C ALA A 48 20.82 28.88 3.42
N SER A 49 20.07 27.79 3.66
CA SER A 49 19.75 27.24 4.98
C SER A 49 18.97 28.16 5.94
N ALA A 50 18.32 29.22 5.45
CA ALA A 50 17.37 30.03 6.23
C ALA A 50 15.94 29.88 5.68
N CYS A 51 14.94 29.91 6.57
CA CYS A 51 13.54 29.94 6.16
C CYS A 51 13.12 31.36 5.77
N VAL A 52 13.04 31.64 4.47
CA VAL A 52 12.63 32.93 3.90
C VAL A 52 11.17 32.90 3.46
N LYS A 53 10.44 34.02 3.61
CA LYS A 53 9.02 34.10 3.24
C LYS A 53 8.89 34.13 1.71
N GLY A 54 8.20 33.15 1.13
CA GLY A 54 8.04 33.03 -0.31
C GLY A 54 7.44 31.69 -0.73
N GLU A 55 7.33 31.51 -2.04
CA GLU A 55 6.92 30.25 -2.67
C GLU A 55 7.90 29.89 -3.79
N ARG A 56 8.08 28.60 -4.05
CA ARG A 56 8.91 28.10 -5.17
C ARG A 56 8.27 28.48 -6.50
N SER A 57 9.09 28.79 -7.50
CA SER A 57 8.61 29.02 -8.86
C SER A 57 7.87 27.78 -9.40
N ALA A 58 6.93 28.00 -10.33
CA ALA A 58 6.21 26.90 -10.98
C ALA A 58 7.16 25.89 -11.65
N GLU A 59 8.31 26.36 -12.15
CA GLU A 59 9.36 25.52 -12.71
C GLU A 59 10.10 24.68 -11.66
N GLU A 60 10.47 25.24 -10.51
CA GLU A 60 11.07 24.46 -9.42
C GLU A 60 10.10 23.41 -8.89
N LEU A 61 8.82 23.75 -8.76
CA LEU A 61 7.76 22.84 -8.36
C LEU A 61 7.56 21.72 -9.39
N ALA A 62 7.60 22.04 -10.69
CA ALA A 62 7.54 21.04 -11.75
C ALA A 62 8.79 20.13 -11.76
N LYS A 63 10.00 20.71 -11.64
CA LYS A 63 11.28 19.98 -11.57
C LYS A 63 11.30 19.02 -10.36
N ARG A 64 10.86 19.47 -9.18
CA ARG A 64 10.74 18.61 -7.98
C ARG A 64 9.68 17.52 -8.13
N LYS A 65 8.49 17.82 -8.64
CA LYS A 65 7.45 16.81 -8.90
C LYS A 65 7.95 15.75 -9.90
N LYS A 66 8.65 16.16 -10.97
CA LYS A 66 9.27 15.24 -11.93
C LYS A 66 10.33 14.36 -11.25
N ALA A 67 11.24 14.94 -10.47
CA ALA A 67 12.26 14.19 -9.75
C ALA A 67 11.67 13.21 -8.71
N GLU A 68 10.57 13.58 -8.04
CA GLU A 68 9.86 12.68 -7.12
C GLU A 68 9.18 11.52 -7.87
N LEU A 69 8.56 11.78 -9.03
CA LEU A 69 7.98 10.75 -9.89
C LEU A 69 9.06 9.80 -10.44
N GLU A 70 10.17 10.34 -10.93
CA GLU A 70 11.32 9.54 -11.39
C GLU A 70 11.96 8.71 -10.26
N ALA A 71 12.03 9.26 -9.04
CA ALA A 71 12.50 8.51 -7.87
C ALA A 71 11.53 7.38 -7.49
N ARG A 72 10.21 7.65 -7.45
CA ARG A 72 9.17 6.64 -7.22
C ARG A 72 9.14 5.56 -8.32
N GLN A 73 9.44 5.91 -9.56
CA GLN A 73 9.60 4.96 -10.67
C GLN A 73 10.83 4.07 -10.47
N LYS A 74 12.01 4.66 -10.25
CA LYS A 74 13.24 3.91 -9.97
C LYS A 74 13.14 3.01 -8.74
N GLU A 75 12.43 3.44 -7.69
CA GLU A 75 12.16 2.61 -6.51
C GLU A 75 11.24 1.42 -6.82
N ARG A 76 10.22 1.62 -7.67
CA ARG A 76 9.35 0.53 -8.16
C ARG A 76 10.11 -0.44 -9.05
N GLU A 77 10.92 0.06 -9.97
CA GLU A 77 11.78 -0.73 -10.86
C GLU A 77 12.81 -1.55 -10.06
N ALA A 78 13.46 -0.94 -9.06
CA ALA A 78 14.37 -1.66 -8.15
C ALA A 78 13.66 -2.74 -7.30
N LYS A 79 12.35 -2.57 -7.04
CA LYS A 79 11.50 -3.57 -6.36
C LYS A 79 10.98 -4.68 -7.28
N THR A 80 11.02 -4.50 -8.60
CA THR A 80 10.67 -5.55 -9.60
C THR A 80 11.88 -6.20 -10.26
N GLN A 81 13.08 -5.63 -10.10
CA GLN A 81 14.34 -6.26 -10.48
C GLN A 81 14.67 -7.44 -9.56
N THR A 82 15.18 -8.51 -10.18
CA THR A 82 15.62 -9.72 -9.51
C THR A 82 17.14 -9.67 -9.32
N LYS A 83 17.63 -9.99 -8.13
CA LYS A 83 19.07 -9.96 -7.83
C LYS A 83 19.81 -11.16 -8.45
N PRO A 84 21.12 -11.06 -8.72
CA PRO A 84 21.93 -12.21 -9.14
C PRO A 84 21.83 -13.37 -8.13
N GLY A 85 21.50 -14.56 -8.60
CA GLY A 85 21.29 -15.75 -7.74
C GLY A 85 19.96 -15.78 -6.98
N GLU A 86 19.06 -14.83 -7.23
CA GLU A 86 17.65 -14.89 -6.87
C GLU A 86 16.79 -15.08 -8.14
N GLY A 87 15.55 -15.51 -7.96
CA GLY A 87 14.56 -15.73 -9.01
C GLY A 87 13.20 -15.13 -8.63
N ARG A 88 12.19 -15.41 -9.44
CA ARG A 88 10.81 -14.91 -9.25
C ARG A 88 9.86 -16.04 -8.85
N LEU A 89 8.97 -15.75 -7.91
CA LEU A 89 7.87 -16.63 -7.56
C LEU A 89 6.53 -15.96 -7.88
N TYR A 90 5.80 -16.53 -8.83
CA TYR A 90 4.48 -16.07 -9.24
C TYR A 90 3.40 -16.91 -8.56
N VAL A 91 2.36 -16.25 -8.04
CA VAL A 91 1.20 -16.88 -7.39
C VAL A 91 -0.09 -16.24 -7.92
N ARG A 92 -1.02 -17.04 -8.45
CA ARG A 92 -2.30 -16.56 -8.97
C ARG A 92 -3.48 -16.98 -8.09
N LEU A 93 -4.27 -16.00 -7.64
CA LEU A 93 -5.52 -16.21 -6.91
C LEU A 93 -6.72 -16.10 -7.86
N CYS A 94 -7.70 -16.97 -7.69
CA CYS A 94 -8.95 -16.96 -8.45
C CYS A 94 -10.16 -16.99 -7.47
N PRO A 95 -11.18 -16.12 -7.64
CA PRO A 95 -11.34 -15.12 -8.70
C PRO A 95 -10.35 -13.93 -8.61
N GLY A 96 -9.79 -13.65 -7.41
CA GLY A 96 -8.80 -12.60 -7.18
C GLY A 96 -8.83 -12.08 -5.74
N PHE A 97 -8.03 -11.05 -5.46
CA PHE A 97 -8.11 -10.25 -4.23
C PHE A 97 -8.67 -8.86 -4.57
N GLN A 98 -9.72 -8.45 -3.87
CA GLN A 98 -10.22 -7.08 -3.87
C GLN A 98 -9.72 -6.37 -2.61
N ASN A 99 -9.16 -5.17 -2.74
CA ASN A 99 -8.80 -4.36 -1.58
C ASN A 99 -9.99 -3.51 -1.12
N THR A 100 -10.58 -3.83 0.02
CA THR A 100 -11.59 -3.02 0.72
C THR A 100 -11.07 -2.67 2.11
N PRO A 101 -11.62 -1.65 2.81
CA PRO A 101 -11.16 -1.29 4.16
C PRO A 101 -11.18 -2.44 5.17
N GLU A 102 -12.02 -3.45 4.92
CA GLU A 102 -12.19 -4.65 5.74
C GLU A 102 -11.42 -5.87 5.21
N SER A 103 -10.90 -5.89 3.98
CA SER A 103 -10.41 -7.12 3.35
C SER A 103 -8.99 -7.50 3.80
N LEU A 104 -8.82 -8.78 4.14
CA LEU A 104 -7.60 -9.33 4.70
C LEU A 104 -7.06 -10.42 3.77
N GLY A 105 -5.87 -10.22 3.24
CA GLY A 105 -5.23 -11.17 2.33
C GLY A 105 -3.76 -11.33 2.64
N THR A 106 -3.24 -12.54 2.63
CA THR A 106 -1.80 -12.79 2.78
C THR A 106 -1.37 -14.05 2.01
N ILE A 107 -0.28 -13.94 1.25
CA ILE A 107 0.42 -15.08 0.65
C ILE A 107 1.75 -15.25 1.39
N VAL A 108 2.04 -16.47 1.83
CA VAL A 108 3.30 -16.85 2.49
C VAL A 108 4.01 -17.89 1.62
N ALA A 109 5.23 -17.56 1.19
CA ALA A 109 6.12 -18.47 0.49
C ALA A 109 7.31 -18.82 1.37
N LYS A 110 7.45 -20.11 1.71
CA LYS A 110 8.51 -20.62 2.61
C LYS A 110 9.51 -21.45 1.82
N ASN A 111 10.77 -21.04 1.78
CA ASN A 111 11.83 -21.78 1.09
C ASN A 111 12.10 -23.10 1.82
N VAL A 112 11.95 -24.23 1.14
CA VAL A 112 12.02 -25.58 1.74
C VAL A 112 13.39 -25.86 2.36
N LYS A 113 14.47 -25.42 1.70
CA LYS A 113 15.86 -25.68 2.13
C LYS A 113 16.30 -24.84 3.33
N THR A 114 15.87 -23.59 3.43
CA THR A 114 16.33 -22.64 4.47
C THR A 114 15.29 -22.35 5.55
N GLY A 115 14.04 -22.79 5.37
CA GLY A 115 12.91 -22.47 6.24
C GLY A 115 12.49 -21.01 6.23
N LYS A 116 13.16 -20.13 5.45
CA LYS A 116 12.90 -18.69 5.43
C LYS A 116 11.59 -18.38 4.72
N GLU A 117 10.77 -17.56 5.37
CA GLU A 117 9.46 -17.14 4.88
C GLU A 117 9.53 -15.76 4.21
N TYR A 118 8.74 -15.61 3.15
CA TYR A 118 8.52 -14.38 2.40
C TYR A 118 7.02 -14.13 2.36
N VAL A 119 6.59 -12.95 2.82
CA VAL A 119 5.18 -12.63 3.07
C VAL A 119 4.76 -11.45 2.21
N LYS A 120 3.58 -11.56 1.57
CA LYS A 120 2.88 -10.45 0.94
C LYS A 120 1.53 -10.24 1.60
N HIS A 121 1.29 -9.04 2.13
CA HIS A 121 -0.02 -8.61 2.60
C HIS A 121 -0.74 -7.92 1.43
N LEU A 122 -1.84 -8.50 0.95
CA LEU A 122 -2.39 -8.15 -0.36
C LEU A 122 -3.00 -6.73 -0.39
N ALA A 123 -3.49 -6.24 0.74
CA ALA A 123 -3.93 -4.85 0.92
C ALA A 123 -2.80 -3.79 0.84
N LEU A 124 -1.52 -4.21 0.84
CA LEU A 124 -0.36 -3.34 0.59
C LEU A 124 0.18 -3.45 -0.85
N GLU A 125 -0.21 -4.51 -1.57
CA GLU A 125 0.19 -4.79 -2.94
C GLU A 125 -0.82 -4.21 -3.95
N VAL A 126 -2.11 -4.26 -3.60
CA VAL A 126 -3.23 -3.76 -4.40
C VAL A 126 -3.67 -2.41 -3.84
N GLN A 127 -3.90 -1.42 -4.70
CA GLN A 127 -4.45 -0.12 -4.30
C GLN A 127 -5.89 -0.26 -3.75
N GLU A 128 -6.31 0.63 -2.85
CA GLU A 128 -7.66 0.64 -2.26
C GLU A 128 -8.75 0.71 -3.35
N GLY A 129 -9.81 -0.11 -3.21
CA GLY A 129 -10.85 -0.30 -4.23
C GLY A 129 -10.39 -1.10 -5.47
N GLY A 130 -9.11 -1.45 -5.57
CA GLY A 130 -8.51 -2.20 -6.67
C GLY A 130 -8.74 -3.71 -6.60
N TRP A 131 -8.43 -4.38 -7.71
CA TRP A 131 -8.52 -5.83 -7.88
C TRP A 131 -7.22 -6.36 -8.52
N GLU A 132 -6.66 -7.44 -8.00
CA GLU A 132 -5.52 -8.15 -8.61
C GLU A 132 -5.68 -9.67 -8.49
N THR A 133 -5.10 -10.41 -9.44
CA THR A 133 -5.08 -11.87 -9.50
C THR A 133 -3.68 -12.47 -9.55
N GLU A 134 -2.69 -11.82 -10.18
CA GLU A 134 -1.30 -12.34 -10.29
C GLU A 134 -0.36 -11.58 -9.31
N PHE A 135 0.22 -12.29 -8.33
CA PHE A 135 1.15 -11.74 -7.33
C PHE A 135 2.57 -12.28 -7.52
N THR A 136 3.57 -11.40 -7.58
CA THR A 136 4.96 -11.78 -7.86
C THR A 136 5.90 -11.39 -6.72
N PHE A 137 6.57 -12.38 -6.11
CA PHE A 137 7.76 -12.13 -5.31
C PHE A 137 8.95 -11.98 -6.28
N TRP A 138 9.37 -10.74 -6.51
CA TRP A 138 10.28 -10.37 -7.60
C TRP A 138 11.74 -10.79 -7.40
N SER A 139 12.16 -11.05 -6.16
CA SER A 139 13.53 -11.45 -5.84
C SER A 139 13.53 -12.32 -4.58
N VAL A 140 13.61 -13.64 -4.78
CA VAL A 140 13.77 -14.65 -3.71
C VAL A 140 14.80 -15.70 -4.12
N PRO A 141 15.60 -16.30 -3.21
CA PRO A 141 16.60 -17.31 -3.55
C PRO A 141 16.06 -18.49 -4.37
N LEU A 142 16.89 -19.05 -5.25
CA LEU A 142 16.52 -20.21 -6.08
C LEU A 142 16.22 -21.47 -5.24
N GLY A 143 15.41 -22.37 -5.81
CA GLY A 143 15.03 -23.66 -5.21
C GLY A 143 13.54 -23.75 -4.89
N GLU A 144 13.16 -24.76 -4.10
CA GLU A 144 11.76 -25.10 -3.82
C GLU A 144 11.16 -24.27 -2.68
N TYR A 145 9.87 -23.96 -2.81
CA TYR A 145 9.05 -23.22 -1.86
C TYR A 145 7.72 -23.92 -1.63
N THR A 146 7.29 -24.04 -0.37
CA THR A 146 5.88 -24.27 -0.04
C THR A 146 5.16 -22.94 0.06
N VAL A 147 4.08 -22.77 -0.68
CA VAL A 147 3.26 -21.56 -0.75
C VAL A 147 1.91 -21.84 -0.13
N THR A 148 1.43 -20.92 0.72
CA THR A 148 0.05 -20.92 1.21
C THR A 148 -0.56 -19.54 0.99
N ALA A 149 -1.86 -19.49 0.75
CA ALA A 149 -2.62 -18.25 0.66
C ALA A 149 -3.75 -18.23 1.69
N LYS A 150 -4.03 -17.05 2.25
CA LYS A 150 -5.11 -16.80 3.21
C LYS A 150 -5.90 -15.58 2.78
N TYR A 151 -7.22 -15.65 2.92
CA TYR A 151 -8.16 -14.58 2.60
C TYR A 151 -9.25 -14.48 3.67
N GLY A 152 -9.84 -13.31 3.83
CA GLY A 152 -10.75 -13.02 4.91
C GLY A 152 -11.22 -11.57 4.93
N ILE A 153 -11.97 -11.22 5.97
CA ILE A 153 -12.51 -9.88 6.22
C ILE A 153 -12.45 -9.52 7.71
N GLN A 154 -12.54 -8.24 8.04
CA GLN A 154 -12.60 -7.75 9.41
C GLN A 154 -14.05 -7.46 9.83
N VAL A 155 -14.66 -8.36 10.61
CA VAL A 155 -16.05 -8.23 11.10
C VAL A 155 -16.04 -7.67 12.51
N GLY A 156 -16.61 -6.47 12.71
CA GLY A 156 -16.69 -5.84 14.04
C GLY A 156 -15.33 -5.62 14.69
N GLY A 157 -14.29 -5.34 13.89
CA GLY A 157 -12.91 -5.19 14.34
C GLY A 157 -12.13 -6.52 14.52
N LYS A 158 -12.78 -7.68 14.40
CA LYS A 158 -12.11 -9.00 14.51
C LYS A 158 -11.79 -9.57 13.12
N PRO A 159 -10.60 -10.14 12.90
CA PRO A 159 -10.28 -10.82 11.65
C PRO A 159 -10.99 -12.18 11.58
N ASP A 160 -11.73 -12.42 10.49
CA ASP A 160 -12.22 -13.73 10.08
C ASP A 160 -11.44 -14.12 8.81
N ILE A 161 -10.59 -15.15 8.90
CA ILE A 161 -9.59 -15.49 7.87
C ILE A 161 -9.54 -17.01 7.68
N SER A 162 -9.74 -17.45 6.42
CA SER A 162 -9.60 -18.83 5.98
C SER A 162 -8.35 -19.04 5.14
N GLN A 163 -7.84 -20.28 5.09
CA GLN A 163 -6.87 -20.69 4.07
C GLN A 163 -7.58 -20.93 2.74
N LEU A 164 -6.98 -20.46 1.65
CA LEU A 164 -7.45 -20.74 0.30
C LEU A 164 -6.98 -22.13 -0.12
N LYS A 165 -7.88 -22.86 -0.78
CA LYS A 165 -7.57 -24.18 -1.34
C LYS A 165 -6.76 -24.05 -2.62
N CYS A 166 -5.95 -25.05 -2.93
CA CYS A 166 -5.40 -25.19 -4.27
C CYS A 166 -6.53 -25.30 -5.30
N HIS A 167 -6.37 -24.65 -6.46
CA HIS A 167 -7.36 -24.72 -7.53
C HIS A 167 -7.45 -26.14 -8.12
N GLU A 168 -8.65 -26.58 -8.50
CA GLU A 168 -8.97 -27.95 -8.98
C GLU A 168 -8.06 -28.50 -10.11
N LYS A 169 -7.41 -27.61 -10.89
CA LYS A 169 -6.52 -27.94 -12.01
C LYS A 169 -5.06 -28.14 -11.62
N VAL A 170 -4.69 -27.88 -10.37
CA VAL A 170 -3.34 -28.10 -9.84
C VAL A 170 -3.14 -29.60 -9.58
N ASP A 171 -1.99 -30.16 -9.98
CA ASP A 171 -1.67 -31.57 -9.69
C ASP A 171 -1.58 -31.79 -8.16
N LYS A 172 -2.30 -32.80 -7.67
CA LYS A 172 -2.34 -33.22 -6.26
C LYS A 172 -0.98 -33.67 -5.71
N LYS A 173 0.04 -33.84 -6.56
CA LYS A 173 1.44 -34.05 -6.14
C LYS A 173 2.16 -32.78 -5.71
N ILE A 174 1.81 -31.62 -6.30
CA ILE A 174 2.36 -30.32 -5.91
C ILE A 174 1.45 -29.60 -4.90
N CYS A 175 0.16 -29.95 -4.79
CA CYS A 175 -0.68 -29.53 -3.68
C CYS A 175 -0.82 -30.64 -2.62
N ALA A 176 -0.01 -30.58 -1.55
CA ALA A 176 0.22 -31.71 -0.64
C ALA A 176 -0.96 -32.06 0.30
N ASP A 177 -1.72 -31.06 0.73
CA ASP A 177 -2.77 -31.13 1.76
C ASP A 177 -4.10 -30.46 1.32
N GLY A 178 -4.20 -30.03 0.07
CA GLY A 178 -5.30 -29.22 -0.45
C GLY A 178 -5.17 -27.70 -0.24
N MET A 179 -4.18 -27.23 0.52
CA MET A 179 -4.00 -25.83 0.96
C MET A 179 -2.57 -25.28 0.73
N THR A 180 -1.60 -26.16 0.49
CA THR A 180 -0.16 -25.87 0.44
C THR A 180 0.41 -26.34 -0.89
N LEU A 181 0.86 -25.37 -1.70
CA LEU A 181 1.35 -25.57 -3.05
C LEU A 181 2.88 -25.49 -3.11
N THR A 182 3.54 -26.54 -3.58
CA THR A 182 4.98 -26.55 -3.86
C THR A 182 5.27 -25.90 -5.21
N LYS A 183 6.21 -24.95 -5.23
CA LYS A 183 6.73 -24.31 -6.45
C LYS A 183 8.26 -24.21 -6.44
N THR A 184 8.87 -24.38 -7.61
CA THR A 184 10.31 -24.19 -7.82
C THR A 184 10.58 -22.81 -8.38
N VAL A 185 11.46 -22.05 -7.72
CA VAL A 185 12.00 -20.78 -8.21
C VAL A 185 13.29 -21.07 -8.98
N ILE A 186 13.30 -20.67 -10.25
CA ILE A 186 14.42 -20.82 -11.19
C ILE A 186 15.00 -19.44 -11.54
N ASP A 187 16.16 -19.45 -12.19
CA ASP A 187 16.81 -18.23 -12.68
C ASP A 187 15.90 -17.52 -13.71
N PRO A 188 15.73 -16.18 -13.68
CA PRO A 188 14.91 -15.47 -14.66
C PRO A 188 15.34 -15.66 -16.12
N ALA A 189 16.61 -15.98 -16.39
CA ALA A 189 17.10 -16.33 -17.73
C ALA A 189 16.73 -17.76 -18.17
N GLN A 190 16.15 -18.56 -17.27
CA GLN A 190 15.62 -19.90 -17.51
C GLN A 190 14.08 -19.96 -17.42
N GLU A 191 13.40 -18.84 -17.15
CA GLU A 191 11.94 -18.80 -17.20
C GLU A 191 11.44 -19.10 -18.62
N PRO A 192 10.48 -20.02 -18.81
CA PRO A 192 9.91 -20.29 -20.13
C PRO A 192 9.14 -19.06 -20.62
N GLU A 193 9.22 -18.79 -21.93
CA GLU A 193 8.49 -17.67 -22.54
C GLU A 193 6.99 -17.77 -22.26
N ARG A 194 6.34 -16.65 -21.90
CA ARG A 194 4.89 -16.62 -21.71
C ARG A 194 4.21 -16.88 -23.05
N GLU A 195 3.44 -17.97 -23.11
CA GLU A 195 2.50 -18.23 -24.21
C GLU A 195 1.64 -16.99 -24.50
N LYS A 196 1.37 -16.75 -25.78
CA LYS A 196 0.47 -15.69 -26.23
C LYS A 196 -0.84 -16.29 -26.74
N GLU A 197 -1.93 -15.57 -26.49
CA GLU A 197 -3.24 -15.88 -27.06
C GLU A 197 -3.31 -15.38 -28.51
N LYS A 198 -4.37 -15.76 -29.24
CA LYS A 198 -4.50 -15.51 -30.69
C LYS A 198 -4.59 -14.03 -31.07
N ASP A 199 -4.88 -13.15 -30.10
CA ASP A 199 -4.91 -11.69 -30.23
C ASP A 199 -3.55 -11.03 -29.97
N GLY A 200 -2.53 -11.81 -29.60
CA GLY A 200 -1.19 -11.34 -29.27
C GLY A 200 -0.99 -10.92 -27.80
N THR A 201 -2.05 -10.97 -26.97
CA THR A 201 -1.92 -10.79 -25.52
C THR A 201 -1.21 -11.98 -24.87
N PHE A 202 -0.64 -11.79 -23.67
CA PHE A 202 -0.03 -12.90 -22.94
C PHE A 202 -1.11 -13.70 -22.21
N LYS A 203 -1.12 -15.03 -22.43
CA LYS A 203 -1.97 -15.97 -21.71
C LYS A 203 -1.77 -15.81 -20.21
N ARG A 204 -2.86 -15.73 -19.45
CA ARG A 204 -2.82 -15.67 -17.98
C ARG A 204 -2.19 -16.95 -17.43
N ARG A 205 -1.43 -16.87 -16.33
CA ARG A 205 -0.96 -18.08 -15.64
C ARG A 205 -2.17 -18.87 -15.12
N ASP A 206 -2.06 -20.18 -14.97
CA ASP A 206 -3.14 -20.96 -14.35
C ASP A 206 -3.41 -20.52 -12.91
N CYS A 207 -4.64 -20.76 -12.43
CA CYS A 207 -5.00 -20.47 -11.04
C CYS A 207 -4.23 -21.41 -10.10
N ASP A 208 -3.53 -20.85 -9.11
CA ASP A 208 -2.87 -21.64 -8.07
C ASP A 208 -3.83 -21.95 -6.93
N PHE A 209 -4.58 -20.94 -6.50
CA PHE A 209 -5.54 -21.01 -5.40
C PHE A 209 -6.93 -20.58 -5.83
N SER A 210 -7.93 -21.22 -5.23
CA SER A 210 -9.34 -20.84 -5.31
C SER A 210 -9.85 -20.39 -3.95
N ALA A 211 -10.67 -19.34 -3.93
CA ALA A 211 -11.74 -19.27 -2.95
C ALA A 211 -12.85 -20.26 -3.37
N GLU A 212 -13.54 -20.84 -2.38
CA GLU A 212 -14.84 -21.51 -2.51
C GLU A 212 -15.91 -20.58 -1.92
#